data_AF-A0A0R2FL60-F1
#
_entry.id   AF-A0A0R2FL60-F1
#
_cell.length_a   1.000
_cell.length_b   1.000
_cell.length_c   1.000
_cell.angle_alpha   90.00
_cell.angle_beta   90.00
_cell.angle_gamma   90.00
#
_symmetry.space_group_name_H-M   'P 1'
#
loop_
_entity.id
_entity.type
_entity.pdbx_description
1 polymer ?
#
loop_
_entity_poly.entity_id
_entity_poly.type
_entity_poly.pdbx_seq_one_letter_code
_entity_poly.pdbx_strand_id
1 'polypeptide(L)'
;MKMIPKQTVLKRVKQLFKRTDNCELKLLTFKKDRTVTLLKQGSTITIHEQGYQTRDFENLSPQEAHHLLKKLLAYEFPRSHNVYLSKKDPD
;
A
#
# COMPACT_ATOMS: atom_id res chain seq x y z
N MET A 1 -12.74 7.00 0.78
CA MET A 1 -11.91 6.12 -0.07
C MET A 1 -12.00 6.60 -1.51
N LYS A 2 -10.87 6.76 -2.21
CA LYS A 2 -10.85 7.17 -3.63
C LYS A 2 -10.35 6.00 -4.48
N MET A 3 -11.08 5.67 -5.54
CA MET A 3 -10.63 4.68 -6.51
C MET A 3 -9.65 5.33 -7.48
N ILE A 4 -8.45 4.79 -7.57
CA ILE A 4 -7.39 5.32 -8.42
C ILE A 4 -6.68 4.19 -9.19
N PRO A 5 -6.05 4.51 -10.34
CA PRO A 5 -5.28 3.53 -11.09
C PRO A 5 -4.11 2.98 -10.27
N LYS A 6 -3.78 1.70 -10.42
CA LYS A 6 -2.65 1.05 -9.73
C LYS A 6 -1.31 1.77 -9.91
N GLN A 7 -1.08 2.33 -11.10
CA GLN A 7 0.13 3.10 -11.38
C GLN A 7 0.18 4.42 -10.59
N THR A 8 -0.97 5.05 -10.40
CA THR A 8 -1.11 6.29 -9.61
C THR A 8 -0.90 6.02 -8.13
N VAL A 9 -1.30 4.84 -7.64
CA VAL A 9 -1.03 4.40 -6.26
C VAL A 9 0.45 4.38 -5.97
N LEU A 10 1.25 3.70 -6.81
CA LEU A 10 2.69 3.58 -6.62
C LEU A 10 3.37 4.96 -6.53
N LYS A 11 2.97 5.89 -7.42
CA LYS A 11 3.45 7.28 -7.38
C LYS A 11 3.03 7.99 -6.10
N ARG A 12 1.77 7.85 -5.65
CA ARG A 12 1.24 8.45 -4.42
C ARG A 12 1.97 7.95 -3.18
N VAL A 13 2.13 6.63 -3.05
CA VAL A 13 2.84 5.98 -1.94
C VAL A 13 4.28 6.49 -1.87
N LYS A 14 4.98 6.53 -3.01
CA LYS A 14 6.35 7.06 -3.08
C LYS A 14 6.45 8.53 -2.66
N GLN A 15 5.48 9.36 -3.06
CA GLN A 15 5.43 10.77 -2.63
C GLN A 15 5.12 10.91 -1.15
N LEU A 16 4.23 10.08 -0.61
CA LEU A 16 3.88 10.04 0.81
C LEU A 16 5.08 9.67 1.68
N PHE A 17 5.82 8.63 1.28
CA PHE A 17 7.03 8.22 1.97
C PHE A 17 8.11 9.30 2.00
N LYS A 18 8.08 10.28 1.09
CA LYS A 18 8.99 11.43 1.11
C LYS A 18 8.51 12.61 1.94
N ARG A 19 7.20 12.74 2.18
CA ARG A 19 6.58 13.94 2.77
C ARG A 19 6.18 13.78 4.23
N THR A 20 5.89 12.55 4.64
CA THR A 20 5.34 12.28 5.96
C THR A 20 6.09 11.11 6.58
N ASP A 21 6.48 11.25 7.83
CA ASP A 21 7.19 10.21 8.56
C ASP A 21 6.25 9.19 9.20
N ASN A 22 5.04 9.60 9.61
CA ASN A 22 4.01 8.69 10.11
C ASN A 22 2.75 8.76 9.26
N CYS A 23 2.41 7.68 8.56
CA CYS A 23 1.18 7.63 7.76
C CYS A 23 0.68 6.20 7.58
N GLU A 24 -0.64 6.02 7.58
CA GLU A 24 -1.29 4.78 7.23
C GLU A 24 -1.98 4.90 5.86
N LEU A 25 -1.66 3.97 4.96
CA LEU A 25 -2.27 3.87 3.63
C LEU A 25 -2.90 2.50 3.49
N LYS A 26 -4.22 2.47 3.29
CA LYS A 26 -4.96 1.24 3.05
C LYS A 26 -5.40 1.17 1.60
N LEU A 27 -4.97 0.11 0.92
CA LEU A 27 -5.33 -0.21 -0.45
C LEU A 27 -6.32 -1.36 -0.45
N LEU A 28 -7.42 -1.26 -1.18
CA LEU A 28 -8.42 -2.33 -1.27
C LEU A 28 -8.74 -2.66 -2.72
N THR A 29 -9.06 -3.93 -2.97
CA THR A 29 -9.60 -4.38 -4.27
C THR A 29 -10.94 -3.72 -4.56
N PHE A 30 -11.35 -3.78 -5.82
CA PHE A 30 -12.69 -3.35 -6.21
C PHE A 30 -13.79 -4.04 -5.39
N LYS A 31 -13.65 -5.35 -5.16
CA LYS A 31 -14.57 -6.15 -4.34
C LYS A 31 -14.37 -5.99 -2.83
N LYS A 32 -13.33 -5.28 -2.40
CA LYS A 32 -12.91 -5.09 -0.99
C LYS A 32 -12.64 -6.41 -0.23
N ASP A 33 -12.47 -7.50 -0.98
CA ASP A 33 -12.13 -8.83 -0.47
C ASP A 33 -10.64 -8.98 -0.17
N ARG A 34 -9.80 -8.09 -0.73
CA ARG A 34 -8.35 -8.06 -0.47
C ARG A 34 -7.89 -6.66 -0.17
N THR A 35 -6.92 -6.57 0.73
CA THR A 35 -6.44 -5.34 1.33
C THR A 35 -4.94 -5.39 1.48
N VAL A 36 -4.25 -4.31 1.10
CA VAL A 36 -2.85 -4.07 1.43
C VAL A 36 -2.77 -2.80 2.25
N THR A 37 -2.32 -2.92 3.49
CA THR A 37 -2.12 -1.77 4.39
C THR A 37 -0.63 -1.47 4.48
N LEU A 38 -0.25 -0.22 4.27
CA LEU A 38 1.11 0.27 4.49
C LEU A 38 1.09 1.22 5.68
N LEU A 39 1.92 0.93 6.66
CA LEU A 39 2.16 1.78 7.81
C LEU A 39 3.58 2.31 7.71
N LYS A 40 3.74 3.62 7.55
CA LYS A 40 5.06 4.25 7.66
C LYS A 40 5.21 4.77 9.09
N GLN A 41 6.33 4.44 9.74
CA GLN A 41 6.70 4.91 11.06
C GLN A 41 8.16 5.39 11.05
N GLY A 42 8.36 6.71 10.95
CA GLY A 42 9.70 7.30 10.81
C GLY A 42 10.41 6.81 9.55
N SER A 43 11.44 5.99 9.74
CA SER A 43 12.27 5.45 8.65
C SER A 43 11.87 4.05 8.19
N THR A 44 11.03 3.35 8.97
CA THR A 44 10.58 2.00 8.66
C THR A 44 9.17 2.01 8.09
N ILE A 45 8.90 1.03 7.25
CA ILE A 45 7.57 0.79 6.68
C ILE A 45 7.18 -0.65 6.96
N THR A 46 5.97 -0.81 7.43
CA THR A 46 5.32 -2.11 7.58
C THR A 46 4.25 -2.25 6.51
N ILE A 47 4.22 -3.40 5.83
CA ILE A 47 3.19 -3.74 4.85
C ILE A 47 2.43 -4.98 5.34
N HIS A 48 1.13 -4.83 5.53
CA HIS A 48 0.21 -5.91 5.86
C HIS A 48 -0.60 -6.28 4.61
N GLU A 49 -0.36 -7.47 4.08
CA GLU A 49 -1.17 -8.08 3.03
C GLU A 49 -2.29 -8.92 3.66
N GLN A 50 -3.52 -8.67 3.24
CA GLN A 50 -4.70 -9.43 3.62
C GLN A 50 -5.54 -9.73 2.37
N GLY A 51 -5.25 -10.85 1.71
CA GLY A 51 -6.02 -11.28 0.56
C GLY A 51 -5.88 -12.76 0.30
N TYR A 52 -5.13 -13.13 -0.75
CA TYR A 52 -4.89 -14.55 -1.04
C TYR A 52 -4.03 -15.21 0.04
N GLN A 53 -3.13 -14.44 0.65
CA GLN A 53 -2.37 -14.82 1.83
C GLN A 53 -2.42 -13.68 2.84
N THR A 54 -2.22 -14.01 4.11
CA THR A 54 -2.06 -13.03 5.17
C THR A 54 -0.58 -12.98 5.53
N ARG A 55 0.08 -11.88 5.17
CA ARG A 55 1.52 -11.71 5.38
C ARG A 55 1.82 -10.31 5.87
N ASP A 56 2.66 -10.24 6.87
CA ASP A 56 3.12 -8.99 7.47
C ASP A 56 4.61 -8.84 7.17
N PHE A 57 4.97 -7.70 6.60
CA PHE A 57 6.34 -7.36 6.24
C PHE A 57 6.76 -6.12 7.02
N GLU A 58 7.51 -6.33 8.09
CA GLU A 58 7.95 -5.27 9.01
C GLU A 58 9.37 -4.77 8.65
N ASN A 59 9.74 -3.60 9.18
CA ASN A 59 11.07 -2.99 9.03
C ASN A 59 11.57 -2.81 7.58
N LEU A 60 10.66 -2.56 6.63
CA LEU A 60 11.05 -2.33 5.24
C LEU A 60 11.56 -0.91 5.03
N SER A 61 12.59 -0.77 4.18
CA SER A 61 13.01 0.54 3.67
C SER A 61 11.98 1.08 2.66
N PRO A 62 11.91 2.40 2.42
CA PRO A 62 11.01 2.99 1.41
C PRO A 62 11.14 2.41 0.00
N GLN A 63 12.36 2.02 -0.38
CA GLN A 63 12.60 1.37 -1.67
C GLN A 63 12.08 -0.07 -1.70
N GLU A 64 12.34 -0.83 -0.64
CA GLU A 64 11.90 -2.22 -0.50
C GLU A 64 10.38 -2.30 -0.42
N ALA A 65 9.76 -1.47 0.42
CA ALA A 65 8.32 -1.33 0.52
C ALA A 65 7.67 -1.00 -0.83
N HIS A 66 8.26 -0.09 -1.61
CA HIS A 66 7.74 0.24 -2.94
C HIS A 66 7.88 -0.93 -3.92
N HIS A 67 9.00 -1.66 -3.90
CA HIS A 67 9.21 -2.81 -4.77
C HIS A 67 8.26 -3.98 -4.40
N LEU A 68 8.12 -4.24 -3.10
CA LEU A 68 7.22 -5.24 -2.56
C LEU A 68 5.77 -4.90 -2.89
N LEU A 69 5.33 -3.66 -2.66
CA LEU A 69 3.99 -3.20 -3.02
C LEU A 69 3.70 -3.40 -4.52
N LYS A 70 4.67 -3.13 -5.40
CA LYS A 70 4.49 -3.36 -6.84
C LYS A 70 4.27 -4.85 -7.15
N LYS A 71 4.98 -5.75 -6.46
CA LYS A 71 4.80 -7.21 -6.60
C LYS A 71 3.44 -7.65 -6.05
N LEU A 72 3.06 -7.20 -4.84
CA LEU A 72 1.76 -7.49 -4.24
C LEU A 72 0.62 -7.00 -5.14
N LEU A 73 0.71 -5.78 -5.67
CA LEU A 73 -0.28 -5.26 -6.60
C LEU A 73 -0.36 -6.09 -7.90
N ALA A 74 0.74 -6.64 -8.40
CA ALA A 74 0.72 -7.50 -9.58
C ALA A 74 0.14 -8.89 -9.28
N TYR A 75 0.42 -9.43 -8.09
CA TYR A 75 0.02 -10.77 -7.67
C TYR A 75 -1.43 -10.83 -7.18
N GLU A 76 -1.83 -9.90 -6.32
CA GLU A 76 -3.19 -9.84 -5.77
C GLU A 76 -4.19 -9.16 -6.71
N PHE A 77 -3.75 -8.28 -7.61
CA PHE A 77 -4.61 -7.47 -8.48
C PHE A 77 -4.27 -7.63 -9.98
N PRO A 78 -4.13 -8.88 -10.50
CA PRO A 78 -3.64 -9.09 -11.87
C PRO A 78 -4.59 -8.50 -12.94
N ARG A 79 -5.91 -8.50 -12.67
CA ARG A 79 -6.94 -7.97 -13.59
C ARG A 79 -7.56 -6.64 -13.16
N SER A 80 -7.20 -6.10 -12.00
CA SER A 80 -7.75 -4.83 -11.53
C SER A 80 -6.83 -3.67 -11.91
N HIS A 81 -7.30 -2.81 -12.81
CA HIS A 81 -6.58 -1.59 -13.18
C HIS A 81 -6.70 -0.49 -12.13
N ASN A 82 -7.78 -0.52 -11.35
CA ASN A 82 -8.10 0.45 -10.31
C ASN A 82 -8.19 -0.23 -8.94
N VAL A 83 -7.74 0.47 -7.90
CA VAL A 83 -7.85 0.05 -6.50
C VAL A 83 -8.36 1.21 -5.66
N TYR A 84 -8.99 0.90 -4.54
CA TYR A 84 -9.40 1.92 -3.58
C TYR A 84 -8.22 2.29 -2.71
N LEU A 85 -7.90 3.59 -2.64
CA LEU A 85 -6.94 4.16 -1.71
C LEU A 85 -7.69 4.86 -0.57
N SER A 86 -7.35 4.49 0.65
CA SER A 86 -7.68 5.22 1.86
C SER A 86 -6.38 5.67 2.52
N LYS A 87 -6.33 6.91 2.95
CA LYS A 87 -5.22 7.46 3.72
C LYS A 87 -5.75 7.82 5.10
N LYS A 88 -5.04 7.43 6.14
CA LYS A 88 -5.19 7.93 7.50
C LYS A 88 -3.88 8.61 7.89
N ASP A 89 -3.96 9.90 8.23
CA ASP A 89 -2.89 10.52 9.00
C ASP A 89 -3.10 10.08 10.46
N PRO A 90 -2.07 9.59 11.15
CA PRO A 90 -2.14 9.45 12.60
C PRO A 90 -2.27 10.85 13.20
N ASP A 91 -3.35 11.06 13.95
CA ASP A 91 -3.66 12.28 14.71
C ASP A 91 -2.62 12.51 15.81
#